data_AF-A0A356IDA8-F1
#
_entry.id   AF-A0A356IDA8-F1
#
_cell.length_a   1.000
_cell.length_b   1.000
_cell.length_c   1.000
_cell.angle_alpha   90.00
_cell.angle_beta   90.00
_cell.angle_gamma   90.00
#
_symmetry.space_group_name_H-M   'P 1'
#
loop_
_entity.id
_entity.type
_entity.pdbx_description
1 polymer ?
#
loop_
_entity_poly.entity_id
_entity_poly.type
_entity_poly.pdbx_seq_one_letter_code
_entity_poly.pdbx_strand_id
1 'polypeptide(L)'
;MSESSGLRTVQLFATCLVETIRPAVGMAVARVLEQLGVAVQVSNQQTCCGQPAFNAGAWDEARAMARHTLDTLEQSEASIVVPSGSCTDMILHRYGELLQDDAVYAAKAVR
;
A
#
# COMPACT_ATOMS: atom_id res chain seq x y z
N MET A 1 4.84 -20.12 -28.76
CA MET A 1 5.63 -18.88 -28.69
C MET A 1 5.48 -18.32 -27.27
N SER A 2 6.54 -18.50 -26.47
CA SER A 2 6.88 -17.81 -25.21
C SER A 2 5.83 -17.67 -24.09
N GLU A 3 5.69 -18.68 -23.24
CA GLU A 3 5.29 -18.46 -21.84
C GLU A 3 6.55 -18.07 -21.06
N SER A 4 6.71 -16.77 -20.80
CA SER A 4 7.69 -16.27 -19.84
C SER A 4 7.22 -16.65 -18.43
N SER A 5 7.61 -17.83 -17.92
CA SER A 5 7.36 -18.20 -16.52
C SER A 5 8.34 -17.49 -15.57
N GLY A 6 8.41 -16.15 -15.67
CA GLY A 6 8.96 -15.35 -14.59
C GLY A 6 8.05 -15.48 -13.37
N LEU A 7 8.62 -15.63 -12.17
CA LEU A 7 7.82 -15.54 -10.95
C LEU A 7 7.05 -14.22 -10.97
N ARG A 8 5.73 -14.29 -10.74
CA ARG A 8 4.92 -13.08 -10.53
C ARG A 8 5.33 -12.50 -9.19
N THR A 9 5.61 -11.21 -9.14
CA THR A 9 5.98 -10.51 -7.90
C THR A 9 4.88 -9.55 -7.50
N VAL A 10 4.59 -9.46 -6.21
CA VAL A 10 3.64 -8.48 -5.63
C VAL A 10 4.28 -7.76 -4.45
N GLN A 11 3.85 -6.52 -4.24
CA GLN A 11 4.14 -5.76 -3.03
C GLN A 11 3.06 -6.05 -2.00
N LEU A 12 3.42 -6.56 -0.83
CA LEU A 12 2.49 -6.64 0.29
C LEU A 12 2.61 -5.34 1.10
N PHE A 13 1.58 -4.50 1.04
CA PHE A 13 1.43 -3.37 1.97
C PHE A 13 0.91 -3.94 3.28
N ALA A 14 1.81 -4.28 4.20
CA ALA A 14 1.48 -5.04 5.41
C ALA A 14 0.41 -4.32 6.24
N THR A 15 0.39 -2.98 6.23
CA THR A 15 -0.42 -2.08 7.07
C THR A 15 0.08 -1.99 8.51
N CYS A 16 -0.14 -0.83 9.14
CA CYS A 16 0.33 -0.59 10.51
C CYS A 16 -0.30 -1.52 11.56
N LEU A 17 -1.59 -1.86 11.42
CA LEU A 17 -2.28 -2.72 12.39
C LEU A 17 -1.88 -4.19 12.27
N VAL A 18 -1.69 -4.69 11.06
CA VAL A 18 -1.20 -6.06 10.87
C VAL A 18 0.22 -6.16 11.40
N GLU A 19 1.09 -5.21 11.09
CA GLU A 19 2.48 -5.22 11.57
C GLU A 19 2.55 -5.23 13.10
N THR A 20 1.78 -4.37 13.77
CA THR A 20 1.92 -4.13 15.22
C THR A 20 1.00 -4.98 16.09
N ILE A 21 -0.17 -5.38 15.61
CA ILE A 21 -1.20 -6.05 16.42
C ILE A 21 -1.44 -7.49 15.95
N ARG A 22 -1.45 -7.72 14.63
CA ARG A 22 -1.85 -9.01 14.05
C ARG A 22 -0.85 -9.53 13.00
N PRO A 23 0.44 -9.71 13.33
CA PRO A 23 1.47 -10.06 12.35
C PRO A 23 1.20 -11.41 11.65
N ALA A 24 0.49 -12.32 12.33
CA ALA A 24 0.05 -13.58 11.75
C ALA A 24 -0.78 -13.42 10.47
N VAL A 25 -1.49 -12.30 10.28
CA VAL A 25 -2.28 -12.00 9.07
C VAL A 25 -1.35 -11.74 7.89
N GLY A 26 -0.34 -10.88 8.03
CA GLY A 26 0.64 -10.60 6.98
C GLY A 26 1.38 -11.86 6.55
N MET A 27 1.81 -12.66 7.54
CA MET A 27 2.43 -13.96 7.29
C MET A 27 1.49 -14.95 6.60
N ALA A 28 0.18 -14.95 6.91
CA ALA A 28 -0.79 -15.82 6.24
C ALA A 28 -1.01 -15.42 4.78
N VAL A 29 -1.08 -14.11 4.49
CA VAL A 29 -1.18 -13.58 3.13
C VAL A 29 0.05 -13.97 2.31
N ALA A 30 1.25 -13.77 2.87
CA ALA A 30 2.50 -14.15 2.21
C ALA A 30 2.51 -15.65 1.88
N ARG A 31 2.20 -16.52 2.86
CA ARG A 31 2.14 -17.97 2.65
C ARG A 31 1.20 -18.40 1.51
N VAL A 32 0.00 -17.81 1.44
CA VAL A 32 -0.95 -18.13 0.37
C VAL A 32 -0.42 -17.70 -0.99
N LEU A 33 0.16 -16.51 -1.10
CA LEU A 33 0.74 -16.00 -2.35
C LEU A 33 1.94 -16.84 -2.81
N GLU A 34 2.85 -17.18 -1.89
CA GLU A 34 4.03 -18.00 -2.17
C GLU A 34 3.64 -19.42 -2.63
N GLN A 35 2.60 -20.02 -2.03
CA GLN A 35 2.05 -21.31 -2.46
C GLN A 35 1.46 -21.26 -3.88
N LEU A 36 1.03 -20.08 -4.35
CA LEU A 36 0.55 -19.84 -5.70
C LEU A 36 1.68 -19.47 -6.68
N GLY A 37 2.95 -19.58 -6.26
CA GLY A 37 4.11 -19.24 -7.07
C GLY A 37 4.31 -17.73 -7.26
N VAL A 38 3.80 -16.92 -6.33
CA VAL A 38 3.96 -15.45 -6.33
C VAL A 38 5.02 -15.04 -5.31
N ALA A 39 6.05 -14.34 -5.76
CA ALA A 39 7.05 -13.73 -4.89
C ALA A 39 6.46 -12.52 -4.16
N VAL A 40 6.67 -12.44 -2.85
CA VAL A 40 6.15 -11.35 -2.02
C VAL A 40 7.29 -10.43 -1.60
N GLN A 41 7.15 -9.15 -1.90
CA GLN A 41 8.06 -8.09 -1.46
C GLN A 41 7.36 -7.22 -0.42
N VAL A 42 8.08 -6.89 0.65
CA VAL A 42 7.60 -5.95 1.68
C VAL A 42 8.65 -4.86 1.81
N SER A 43 8.26 -3.61 1.60
CA SER A 43 9.18 -2.48 1.79
C SER A 43 9.30 -2.18 3.29
N ASN A 44 10.53 -2.08 3.78
CA ASN A 44 10.82 -1.64 5.15
C ASN A 44 10.56 -0.15 5.38
N GLN A 45 10.23 0.60 4.32
CA GLN A 45 9.86 2.00 4.39
C GLN A 45 8.36 2.20 4.61
N GLN A 46 7.54 1.13 4.65
CA GLN A 46 6.10 1.27 4.85
C GLN A 46 5.76 1.89 6.22
N THR A 47 4.76 2.77 6.22
CA THR A 47 4.18 3.37 7.43
C THR A 47 2.67 3.14 7.46
N CYS A 48 1.93 3.87 8.32
CA CYS A 48 0.48 3.92 8.24
C CYS A 48 0.02 4.56 6.92
N CYS A 49 -1.11 4.11 6.38
CA CYS A 49 -1.78 4.73 5.23
C CYS A 49 -2.38 6.11 5.55
N GLY A 50 -2.39 6.54 6.80
CA GLY A 50 -2.89 7.86 7.23
C GLY A 50 -4.38 7.92 7.55
N GLN A 51 -5.14 6.84 7.40
CA GLN A 51 -6.59 6.85 7.64
C GLN A 51 -7.01 7.30 9.06
N PRO A 52 -6.32 6.91 10.15
CA PRO A 52 -6.67 7.43 11.48
C PRO A 52 -6.55 8.96 11.58
N ALA A 53 -5.49 9.54 10.99
CA ALA A 53 -5.30 10.98 10.97
C ALA A 53 -6.35 11.68 10.11
N PHE A 54 -6.66 11.11 8.94
CA PHE A 54 -7.73 11.59 8.06
C PHE A 54 -9.07 11.66 8.80
N ASN A 55 -9.47 10.57 9.46
CA ASN A 55 -10.72 10.48 10.21
C ASN A 55 -10.77 11.44 11.41
N ALA A 56 -9.61 11.79 11.98
CA ALA A 56 -9.50 12.71 13.10
C ALA A 56 -9.43 14.19 12.68
N GLY A 57 -9.44 14.50 11.38
CA GLY A 57 -9.27 15.87 10.88
C GLY A 57 -7.82 16.37 10.84
N ALA A 58 -6.85 15.51 11.16
CA ALA A 58 -5.41 15.79 11.08
C ALA A 58 -4.92 15.62 9.63
N TRP A 59 -5.41 16.49 8.74
CA TRP A 59 -5.24 16.34 7.29
C TRP A 59 -3.83 16.62 6.80
N ASP A 60 -3.06 17.47 7.48
CA ASP A 60 -1.66 17.73 7.10
C ASP A 60 -0.78 16.50 7.35
N GLU A 61 -0.99 15.83 8.48
CA GLU A 61 -0.36 14.55 8.80
C GLU A 61 -0.82 13.45 7.84
N ALA A 62 -2.12 13.40 7.53
CA ALA A 62 -2.65 12.47 6.53
C ALA A 62 -1.99 12.68 5.15
N ARG A 63 -1.82 13.93 4.70
CA ARG A 63 -1.14 14.27 3.44
C ARG A 63 0.32 13.81 3.45
N ALA A 64 1.03 14.05 4.56
CA ALA A 64 2.41 13.61 4.70
C ALA A 64 2.54 12.08 4.59
N MET A 65 1.66 11.35 5.26
CA MET A 65 1.60 9.88 5.17
C MET A 65 1.21 9.39 3.77
N ALA A 66 0.28 10.07 3.10
CA ALA A 66 -0.14 9.72 1.76
C ALA A 66 1.00 9.87 0.75
N ARG A 67 1.73 11.00 0.77
CA ARG A 67 2.92 11.22 -0.07
C ARG A 67 3.98 10.15 0.14
N HIS A 68 4.32 9.88 1.41
CA HIS A 68 5.30 8.85 1.76
C HIS A 68 4.88 7.45 1.31
N THR A 69 3.58 7.13 1.46
CA THR A 69 3.02 5.85 1.02
C THR A 69 3.11 5.71 -0.51
N LEU A 70 2.76 6.75 -1.26
CA LEU A 70 2.89 6.77 -2.73
C LEU A 70 4.36 6.58 -3.15
N ASP A 71 5.29 7.37 -2.60
CA ASP A 71 6.71 7.26 -2.94
C ASP A 71 7.32 5.90 -2.56
N THR A 72 6.79 5.26 -1.52
CA THR A 72 7.22 3.91 -1.13
C THR A 72 6.70 2.85 -2.11
N LEU A 73 5.44 2.92 -2.50
CA LEU A 73 4.80 1.93 -3.36
C LEU A 73 5.20 2.06 -4.83
N GLU A 74 5.58 3.27 -5.28
CA GLU A 74 6.07 3.54 -6.64
C GLU A 74 7.51 3.05 -6.89
N GLN A 75 8.22 2.55 -5.87
CA GLN A 75 9.56 1.96 -6.04
C GLN A 75 9.54 0.65 -6.85
N SER A 76 8.35 0.09 -7.12
CA SER A 76 8.15 -1.12 -7.90
C SER A 76 6.85 -1.05 -8.70
N GLU A 77 6.87 -1.55 -9.93
CA GLU A 77 5.68 -1.68 -10.79
C GLU A 77 4.86 -2.95 -10.47
N ALA A 78 5.27 -3.73 -9.46
CA ALA A 78 4.54 -4.91 -9.03
C ALA A 78 3.19 -4.55 -8.40
N SER A 79 2.16 -5.37 -8.67
CA SER A 79 0.83 -5.20 -8.08
C SER A 79 0.88 -5.19 -6.55
N ILE A 80 0.02 -4.38 -5.94
CA ILE A 80 -0.01 -4.17 -4.50
C ILE A 80 -1.14 -5.01 -3.89
N VAL A 81 -0.82 -5.76 -2.83
CA VAL A 81 -1.77 -6.51 -2.01
C VAL A 81 -1.92 -5.80 -0.67
N VAL A 82 -3.15 -5.48 -0.28
CA VAL A 82 -3.47 -4.77 0.97
C VAL A 82 -4.44 -5.61 1.81
N PRO A 83 -4.01 -6.21 2.94
CA PRO A 83 -4.85 -7.03 3.80
C PRO A 83 -5.70 -6.19 4.77
N SER A 84 -6.22 -5.06 4.32
CA SER A 84 -7.10 -4.18 5.09
C SER A 84 -7.97 -3.35 4.18
N GLY A 85 -9.29 -3.59 4.21
CA GLY A 85 -10.24 -2.81 3.41
C GLY A 85 -10.21 -1.32 3.72
N SER A 86 -9.88 -0.95 4.97
CA SER A 86 -9.82 0.46 5.38
C SER A 86 -8.59 1.15 4.78
N CYS A 87 -7.42 0.48 4.75
CA CYS A 87 -6.24 1.00 4.07
C CYS A 87 -6.44 1.04 2.55
N THR A 88 -7.13 0.04 1.99
CA THR A 88 -7.49 0.03 0.56
C THR A 88 -8.38 1.22 0.21
N ASP A 89 -9.43 1.51 1.00
CA ASP A 89 -10.28 2.70 0.79
C ASP A 89 -9.50 4.01 0.88
N MET A 90 -8.63 4.12 1.88
CA MET A 90 -7.81 5.31 2.07
C MET A 90 -6.93 5.60 0.85
N ILE A 91 -6.21 4.57 0.36
CA ILE A 91 -5.28 4.70 -0.76
C ILE A 91 -6.03 4.96 -2.07
N LEU A 92 -7.09 4.20 -2.36
CA LEU A 92 -7.76 4.26 -3.66
C LEU A 92 -8.74 5.44 -3.81
N HIS A 93 -9.39 5.86 -2.72
CA HIS A 93 -10.46 6.87 -2.81
C HIS A 93 -10.11 8.18 -2.11
N ARG A 94 -9.38 8.13 -0.99
CA ARG A 94 -9.13 9.33 -0.16
C ARG A 94 -7.87 10.08 -0.54
N TYR A 95 -6.85 9.42 -1.06
CA TYR A 95 -5.61 10.10 -1.46
C TYR A 95 -5.85 11.15 -2.55
N GLY A 96 -6.68 10.84 -3.54
CA GLY A 96 -7.06 11.79 -4.60
C GLY A 96 -7.70 13.07 -4.03
N GLU A 97 -8.66 12.93 -3.11
CA GLU A 97 -9.28 14.07 -2.43
C GLU A 97 -8.26 14.87 -1.59
N LEU A 98 -7.36 14.15 -0.91
CA LEU A 98 -6.44 14.72 0.05
C LEU A 98 -5.27 15.49 -0.60
N LEU A 99 -4.85 15.05 -1.78
CA LEU A 99 -3.70 15.55 -2.54
C LEU A 99 -4.09 16.26 -3.84
N GLN A 100 -5.38 16.59 -4.05
CA GLN A 100 -5.87 17.20 -5.30
C GLN A 100 -5.15 18.51 -5.67
N ASP A 101 -4.75 19.31 -4.69
CA ASP A 101 -4.05 20.59 -4.88
C ASP A 101 -2.52 20.45 -4.89
N ASP A 102 -2.00 19.23 -4.71
CA ASP A 102 -0.57 18.95 -4.70
C ASP A 102 -0.08 18.69 -6.12
N ALA A 103 0.57 19.68 -6.74
CA ALA A 103 1.02 19.60 -8.14
C ALA A 103 1.94 18.40 -8.45
N VAL A 104 2.64 17.86 -7.44
CA VAL A 104 3.54 16.70 -7.61
C VAL A 104 2.80 15.37 -7.44
N TYR A 105 1.84 15.32 -6.52
CA TYR A 105 1.19 14.06 -6.12
C TYR A 105 -0.23 13.87 -6.62
N ALA A 106 -0.94 14.92 -7.08
CA ALA A 106 -2.33 14.82 -7.51
C ALA A 106 -2.54 13.73 -8.58
N ALA A 107 -1.63 13.62 -9.55
CA ALA A 107 -1.70 12.58 -10.58
C ALA A 107 -1.38 11.18 -10.05
N LYS A 108 -0.46 11.07 -9.09
CA LYS A 108 -0.10 9.79 -8.46
C LYS A 108 -1.23 9.25 -7.60
N ALA A 109 -1.94 10.14 -6.92
CA ALA A 109 -2.97 9.83 -5.94
C ALA A 109 -4.29 9.29 -6.52
N VAL A 110 -4.43 9.28 -7.85
CA VAL A 110 -5.65 8.85 -8.56
C VAL A 110 -5.41 7.69 -9.56
N ARG A 111 -4.20 7.13 -9.56
CA ARG A 111 -3.81 5.99 -10.41
C ARG A 111 -4.15 4.67 -9.71
#